data_AF-A0A134BDL1-F1
#
_entry.id   AF-A0A134BDL1-F1
#
_cell.length_a   1.000
_cell.length_b   1.000
_cell.length_c   1.000
_cell.angle_alpha   90.00
_cell.angle_beta   90.00
_cell.angle_gamma   90.00
#
_symmetry.space_group_name_H-M   'P 1'
#
loop_
_entity.id
_entity.type
_entity.pdbx_description
1 polymer ?
#
loop_
_entity_poly.entity_id
_entity_poly.type
_entity_poly.pdbx_seq_one_letter_code
_entity_poly.pdbx_strand_id
1 'polypeptide(L)'
;MKKILSLAFLLMLSLSLFAQRQVTKFLGIPVDGSRTDMIEELKDKGFTEEKYGDNLEGQFNGKNVSIYVQANNNKVWRIIVTYMNNLDKEQIKTQYNRLINQFYNNPRYKVFDAEGLTHKDDIYQEVSINKKQYEASFGQLPDDENIANRLVWFTIKEEPNRFQKYYIVIYYENKYNEANGEDL
;
A
#
# COMPACT_ATOMS: atom_id res chain seq x y z
N MET A 1 -28.47 -24.35 30.91
CA MET A 1 -27.75 -23.05 30.98
C MET A 1 -26.42 -23.09 30.23
N LYS A 2 -25.45 -23.96 30.57
CA LYS A 2 -24.14 -24.01 29.87
C LYS A 2 -24.22 -24.15 28.34
N LYS A 3 -25.09 -25.03 27.82
CA LYS A 3 -25.29 -25.21 26.36
C LYS A 3 -25.88 -23.97 25.66
N ILE A 4 -26.76 -23.23 26.34
CA ILE A 4 -27.38 -22.00 25.79
C ILE A 4 -26.35 -20.86 25.78
N LEU A 5 -25.53 -20.75 26.83
CA LEU A 5 -24.42 -19.80 26.89
C LEU A 5 -23.37 -20.07 25.80
N SER A 6 -22.98 -21.32 25.59
CA SER A 6 -22.05 -21.69 24.51
C SER A 6 -22.62 -21.38 23.12
N LEU A 7 -23.91 -21.61 22.90
CA LEU A 7 -24.57 -21.29 21.63
C LEU A 7 -24.65 -19.77 21.40
N ALA A 8 -25.01 -19.00 22.42
CA ALA A 8 -25.03 -17.54 22.34
C ALA A 8 -23.62 -16.97 22.07
N PHE A 9 -22.59 -17.54 22.68
CA PHE A 9 -21.19 -17.16 22.45
C PHE A 9 -20.73 -17.46 21.02
N LEU A 10 -21.05 -18.65 20.49
CA LEU A 10 -20.79 -18.98 19.08
C LEU A 10 -21.54 -18.06 18.12
N LEU A 11 -22.77 -17.68 18.45
CA LEU A 11 -23.55 -16.74 17.65
C LEU A 11 -22.88 -15.35 17.62
N MET A 12 -22.46 -14.84 18.77
CA MET A 12 -21.75 -13.55 18.87
C MET A 12 -20.42 -13.55 18.09
N LEU A 13 -19.66 -14.65 18.17
CA LEU A 13 -18.44 -14.85 17.36
C LEU A 13 -18.74 -14.88 15.86
N SER A 14 -19.83 -15.55 15.45
CA SER A 14 -20.20 -15.57 14.03
C SER A 14 -20.59 -14.17 13.53
N LEU A 15 -21.37 -13.42 14.31
CA LEU A 15 -21.78 -12.06 13.97
C LEU A 15 -20.60 -11.09 13.91
N SER A 16 -19.61 -11.22 14.80
CA SER A 16 -18.41 -10.38 14.77
C SER A 16 -17.52 -10.68 13.56
N LEU A 17 -17.39 -11.96 13.16
CA LEU A 17 -16.70 -12.35 11.93
C LEU A 17 -17.40 -11.82 10.68
N PHE A 18 -18.73 -11.85 10.63
CA PHE A 18 -19.52 -11.29 9.52
C PHE A 18 -19.51 -9.75 9.50
N ALA A 19 -19.42 -9.10 10.66
CA ALA A 19 -19.32 -7.65 10.77
C ALA A 19 -17.90 -7.12 10.47
N GLN A 20 -16.90 -7.99 10.39
CA GLN A 20 -15.53 -7.57 10.10
C GLN A 20 -15.44 -7.09 8.65
N ARG A 21 -15.40 -5.77 8.51
CA ARG A 21 -15.24 -5.08 7.24
C ARG A 21 -13.96 -5.53 6.54
N GLN A 22 -14.05 -5.77 5.23
CA GLN A 22 -12.86 -6.03 4.42
C GLN A 22 -12.09 -4.72 4.23
N VAL A 23 -10.87 -4.68 4.77
CA VAL A 23 -9.92 -3.56 4.65
C VAL A 23 -8.73 -3.96 3.77
N THR A 24 -7.95 -2.98 3.32
CA THR A 24 -6.68 -3.26 2.62
C THR A 24 -5.77 -4.09 3.51
N LYS A 25 -5.07 -5.04 2.93
CA LYS A 25 -4.04 -5.84 3.60
C LYS A 25 -2.70 -5.64 2.93
N PHE A 26 -1.66 -5.45 3.74
CA PHE A 26 -0.27 -5.45 3.32
C PHE A 26 0.41 -6.69 3.91
N LEU A 27 0.97 -7.56 3.07
CA LEU A 27 1.55 -8.85 3.50
C LEU A 27 0.61 -9.75 4.32
N GLY A 28 -0.70 -9.61 4.09
CA GLY A 28 -1.76 -10.32 4.82
C GLY A 28 -2.18 -9.62 6.12
N ILE A 29 -1.44 -8.60 6.55
CA ILE A 29 -1.75 -7.79 7.72
C ILE A 29 -2.81 -6.75 7.34
N PRO A 30 -3.96 -6.68 8.01
CA PRO A 30 -4.93 -5.59 7.82
C PRO A 30 -4.27 -4.23 8.04
N VAL A 31 -4.37 -3.33 7.06
CA VAL A 31 -4.02 -1.90 7.18
C VAL A 31 -5.09 -1.21 8.00
N ASP A 32 -5.16 -1.57 9.26
CA ASP A 32 -6.11 -1.15 10.28
C ASP A 32 -5.44 -1.32 11.65
N GLY A 33 -6.16 -1.09 12.75
CA GLY A 33 -5.59 -1.25 14.10
C GLY A 33 -4.59 -0.15 14.46
N SER A 34 -3.83 -0.36 15.54
CA SER A 34 -2.91 0.68 16.03
C SER A 34 -1.60 0.74 15.24
N ARG A 35 -0.94 1.90 15.23
CA ARG A 35 0.40 2.02 14.60
C ARG A 35 1.41 1.05 15.21
N THR A 36 1.40 0.91 16.53
CA THR A 36 2.31 0.02 17.26
C THR A 36 2.10 -1.43 16.85
N ASP A 37 0.85 -1.91 16.82
CA ASP A 37 0.54 -3.31 16.47
C ASP A 37 1.00 -3.62 15.03
N MET A 38 0.72 -2.71 14.08
CA MET A 38 1.17 -2.86 12.69
C MET A 38 2.70 -2.94 12.59
N ILE A 39 3.44 -2.14 13.35
CA ILE A 39 4.91 -2.18 13.36
C ILE A 39 5.42 -3.52 13.90
N GLU A 40 4.81 -4.04 14.96
CA GLU A 40 5.17 -5.34 15.53
C GLU A 40 4.89 -6.47 14.53
N GLU A 41 3.72 -6.49 13.89
CA GLU A 41 3.38 -7.48 12.87
C GLU A 41 4.31 -7.40 11.64
N LEU A 42 4.77 -6.20 11.27
CA LEU A 42 5.77 -6.03 10.21
C LEU A 42 7.15 -6.55 10.64
N LYS A 43 7.55 -6.37 11.89
CA LYS A 43 8.79 -6.98 12.40
C LYS A 43 8.74 -8.51 12.32
N ASP A 44 7.59 -9.11 12.62
CA ASP A 44 7.36 -10.55 12.44
C ASP A 44 7.42 -11.00 10.97
N LYS A 45 7.22 -10.09 10.01
CA LYS A 45 7.44 -10.32 8.57
C LYS A 45 8.91 -10.12 8.15
N GLY A 46 9.82 -9.83 9.08
CA GLY A 46 11.25 -9.69 8.81
C GLY A 46 11.70 -8.27 8.47
N PHE A 47 10.86 -7.26 8.71
CA PHE A 47 11.28 -5.85 8.64
C PHE A 47 11.99 -5.42 9.93
N THR A 48 12.90 -4.47 9.82
CA THR A 48 13.67 -3.94 10.95
C THR A 48 13.56 -2.43 11.01
N GLU A 49 13.57 -1.84 12.19
CA GLU A 49 13.59 -0.38 12.32
C GLU A 49 14.81 0.23 11.64
N GLU A 50 14.59 1.34 10.93
CA GLU A 50 15.68 2.17 10.43
C GLU A 50 16.51 2.69 11.60
N LYS A 51 17.84 2.69 11.44
CA LYS A 51 18.75 3.20 12.46
C LYS A 51 18.51 4.69 12.77
N TYR A 52 18.09 5.44 11.77
CA TYR A 52 17.86 6.88 11.83
C TYR A 52 16.55 7.22 11.14
N GLY A 53 15.43 7.01 11.82
CA GLY A 53 14.12 7.33 11.25
C GLY A 53 12.98 6.70 12.05
N ASP A 54 11.77 6.87 11.52
CA ASP A 54 10.53 6.27 12.02
C ASP A 54 9.94 5.27 11.01
N ASN A 55 10.81 4.77 10.12
CA ASN A 55 10.49 3.81 9.07
C ASN A 55 11.04 2.42 9.44
N LEU A 56 10.60 1.42 8.67
CA LEU A 56 11.16 0.08 8.68
C LEU A 56 11.87 -0.22 7.36
N GLU A 57 12.98 -0.94 7.38
CA GLU A 57 13.65 -1.47 6.18
C GLU A 57 13.45 -2.98 6.06
N GLY A 58 13.47 -3.47 4.84
CA GLY A 58 13.45 -4.91 4.57
C GLY A 58 13.33 -5.20 3.09
N GLN A 59 12.91 -6.42 2.76
CA GLN A 59 12.64 -6.81 1.39
C GLN A 59 11.15 -6.97 1.11
N PHE A 60 10.72 -6.37 0.01
CA PHE A 60 9.38 -6.56 -0.53
C PHE A 60 9.48 -6.77 -2.04
N ASN A 61 8.83 -7.82 -2.56
CA ASN A 61 8.82 -8.14 -3.99
C ASN A 61 10.23 -8.25 -4.61
N GLY A 62 11.19 -8.81 -3.86
CA GLY A 62 12.58 -8.96 -4.27
C GLY A 62 13.37 -7.65 -4.39
N LYS A 63 12.88 -6.56 -3.75
CA LYS A 63 13.54 -5.25 -3.70
C LYS A 63 13.74 -4.83 -2.25
N ASN A 64 14.84 -4.13 -1.98
CA ASN A 64 15.01 -3.42 -0.73
C ASN A 64 14.04 -2.24 -0.70
N VAL A 65 13.31 -2.10 0.40
CA VAL A 65 12.30 -1.07 0.59
C VAL A 65 12.42 -0.41 1.95
N SER A 66 12.02 0.86 2.01
CA SER A 66 11.67 1.55 3.25
C SER A 66 10.15 1.57 3.37
N ILE A 67 9.63 1.33 4.57
CA ILE A 67 8.21 1.30 4.89
C ILE A 67 7.90 2.37 5.91
N TYR A 68 6.93 3.23 5.59
CA TYR A 68 6.37 4.18 6.54
C TYR A 68 4.91 3.84 6.85
N VAL A 69 4.60 3.74 8.14
CA VAL A 69 3.25 3.44 8.65
C VAL A 69 2.58 4.74 9.10
N GLN A 70 1.55 5.17 8.38
CA GLN A 70 0.75 6.34 8.71
C GLN A 70 -0.55 5.96 9.41
N ALA A 71 -0.83 6.65 10.51
CA ALA A 71 -2.04 6.50 11.30
C ALA A 71 -2.76 7.83 11.48
N ASN A 72 -4.07 7.77 11.63
CA ASN A 72 -4.97 8.87 11.96
C ASN A 72 -5.72 8.49 13.23
N ASN A 73 -5.65 9.32 14.29
CA ASN A 73 -6.17 8.97 15.61
C ASN A 73 -5.72 7.58 16.10
N ASN A 74 -4.42 7.30 15.92
CA ASN A 74 -3.76 6.02 16.16
C ASN A 74 -4.25 4.84 15.29
N LYS A 75 -5.22 5.01 14.38
CA LYS A 75 -5.62 3.96 13.44
C LYS A 75 -4.82 4.02 12.15
N VAL A 76 -4.17 2.91 11.77
CA VAL A 76 -3.42 2.84 10.52
C VAL A 76 -4.37 3.00 9.33
N TRP A 77 -4.02 3.90 8.43
CA TRP A 77 -4.81 4.15 7.22
C TRP A 77 -3.96 4.02 5.94
N ARG A 78 -2.63 4.08 6.05
CA ARG A 78 -1.74 3.95 4.90
C ARG A 78 -0.41 3.30 5.27
N ILE A 79 0.00 2.34 4.45
CA ILE A 79 1.38 1.86 4.39
C ILE A 79 2.02 2.41 3.11
N ILE A 80 3.14 3.10 3.27
CA ILE A 80 3.95 3.60 2.15
C ILE A 80 5.15 2.68 2.00
N VAL A 81 5.32 2.08 0.83
CA VAL A 81 6.45 1.22 0.49
C VAL A 81 7.28 1.92 -0.58
N THR A 82 8.47 2.36 -0.20
CA THR A 82 9.40 3.08 -1.07
C THR A 82 10.51 2.14 -1.52
N TYR A 83 10.63 1.93 -2.83
CA TYR A 83 11.73 1.15 -3.38
C TYR A 83 13.04 1.95 -3.24
N MET A 84 14.05 1.38 -2.60
CA MET A 84 15.30 2.09 -2.26
C MET A 84 16.30 2.20 -3.43
N ASN A 85 15.97 1.65 -4.60
CA ASN A 85 16.84 1.70 -5.77
C ASN A 85 16.65 2.99 -6.57
N ASN A 86 17.77 3.66 -6.85
CA ASN A 86 17.82 4.85 -7.69
C ASN A 86 18.03 4.46 -9.16
N LEU A 87 16.95 4.47 -9.93
CA LEU A 87 16.93 4.06 -11.33
C LEU A 87 17.09 5.26 -12.28
N ASP A 88 17.73 5.05 -13.43
CA ASP A 88 17.61 6.02 -14.53
C ASP A 88 16.23 5.98 -15.20
N LYS A 89 15.99 6.88 -16.15
CA LYS A 89 14.70 7.04 -16.83
C LYS A 89 14.20 5.82 -17.59
N GLU A 90 15.09 5.02 -18.19
CA GLU A 90 14.66 3.82 -18.94
C GLU A 90 14.44 2.63 -18.01
N GLN A 91 15.27 2.53 -16.97
CA GLN A 91 15.13 1.53 -15.92
C GLN A 91 13.84 1.71 -15.13
N ILE A 92 13.48 2.94 -14.76
CA ILE A 92 12.25 3.21 -14.00
C ILE A 92 11.00 2.91 -14.83
N LYS A 93 10.99 3.24 -16.12
CA LYS A 93 9.89 2.86 -17.05
C LYS A 93 9.68 1.35 -17.07
N THR A 94 10.78 0.61 -17.20
CA THR A 94 10.75 -0.85 -17.20
C THR A 94 10.23 -1.39 -15.86
N GLN A 95 10.69 -0.83 -14.74
CA GLN A 95 10.27 -1.25 -13.40
C GLN A 95 8.79 -0.94 -13.12
N TYR A 96 8.30 0.21 -13.59
CA TYR A 96 6.89 0.62 -13.47
C TYR A 96 5.96 -0.32 -14.25
N ASN A 97 6.27 -0.59 -15.52
CA ASN A 97 5.47 -1.52 -16.34
C ASN A 97 5.51 -2.96 -15.81
N ARG A 98 6.66 -3.40 -15.26
CA ARG A 98 6.74 -4.70 -14.58
C ARG A 98 5.81 -4.77 -13.38
N LEU A 99 5.74 -3.71 -12.58
CA LEU A 99 4.85 -3.68 -11.42
C LEU A 99 3.38 -3.67 -11.84
N ILE A 100 3.00 -2.93 -12.88
CA ILE A 100 1.65 -2.99 -13.49
C ILE A 100 1.31 -4.44 -13.85
N ASN A 101 2.20 -5.11 -14.60
CA ASN A 101 1.97 -6.49 -15.01
C ASN A 101 1.85 -7.46 -13.82
N GLN A 102 2.59 -7.23 -12.74
CA GLN A 102 2.48 -8.03 -11.52
C GLN A 102 1.10 -7.88 -10.87
N PHE A 103 0.55 -6.67 -10.80
CA PHE A 103 -0.81 -6.46 -10.29
C PHE A 103 -1.88 -7.01 -11.24
N TYR A 104 -1.73 -6.79 -12.55
CA TYR A 104 -2.65 -7.31 -13.57
C TYR A 104 -2.82 -8.83 -13.49
N ASN A 105 -1.72 -9.54 -13.23
CA ASN A 105 -1.70 -11.01 -13.13
C ASN A 105 -1.94 -11.53 -11.70
N ASN A 106 -2.30 -10.66 -10.74
CA ASN A 106 -2.53 -11.06 -9.36
C ASN A 106 -4.03 -11.20 -9.07
N PRO A 107 -4.54 -12.41 -8.73
CA PRO A 107 -5.96 -12.64 -8.50
C PRO A 107 -6.49 -11.99 -7.21
N ARG A 108 -5.66 -11.26 -6.46
CA ARG A 108 -6.07 -10.47 -5.28
C ARG A 108 -6.44 -9.03 -5.61
N TYR A 109 -6.29 -8.60 -6.86
CA TYR A 109 -6.50 -7.21 -7.24
C TYR A 109 -7.41 -7.07 -8.46
N LYS A 110 -8.27 -6.06 -8.42
CA LYS A 110 -9.00 -5.52 -9.57
C LYS A 110 -8.25 -4.30 -10.07
N VAL A 111 -8.06 -4.19 -11.38
CA VAL A 111 -7.46 -3.01 -12.01
C VAL A 111 -8.49 -1.89 -12.05
N PHE A 112 -8.10 -0.68 -11.59
CA PHE A 112 -8.91 0.53 -11.76
C PHE A 112 -8.38 1.36 -12.93
N ASP A 113 -7.12 1.81 -12.82
CA ASP A 113 -6.42 2.53 -13.87
C ASP A 113 -4.94 2.14 -13.81
N ALA A 114 -4.36 1.66 -14.91
CA ALA A 114 -2.98 1.17 -14.91
C ALA A 114 -2.38 1.24 -16.31
N GLU A 115 -2.23 2.44 -16.84
CA GLU A 115 -1.60 2.64 -18.14
C GLU A 115 -0.07 2.46 -18.05
N GLY A 116 0.47 1.58 -18.91
CA GLY A 116 1.89 1.35 -19.03
C GLY A 116 2.61 2.44 -19.83
N LEU A 117 3.85 2.72 -19.47
CA LEU A 117 4.70 3.70 -20.14
C LEU A 117 5.25 3.16 -21.45
N THR A 118 5.38 4.02 -22.44
CA THR A 118 5.86 3.71 -23.79
C THR A 118 7.19 4.41 -24.08
N HIS A 119 7.76 4.19 -25.27
CA HIS A 119 8.96 4.92 -25.71
C HIS A 119 8.74 6.43 -25.86
N LYS A 120 7.48 6.89 -25.99
CA LYS A 120 7.14 8.31 -26.13
C LYS A 120 7.16 9.07 -24.80
N ASP A 121 7.06 8.35 -23.69
CA ASP A 121 7.11 8.92 -22.35
C ASP A 121 8.55 9.26 -21.97
N ASP A 122 8.86 10.56 -21.88
CA ASP A 122 10.11 11.06 -21.31
C ASP A 122 9.91 11.35 -19.82
N ILE A 123 10.42 10.46 -18.98
CA ILE A 123 10.30 10.59 -17.52
C ILE A 123 10.91 11.89 -17.00
N TYR A 124 12.03 12.34 -17.56
CA TYR A 124 12.64 13.57 -17.07
C TYR A 124 11.77 14.78 -17.38
N GLN A 125 11.28 14.87 -18.63
CA GLN A 125 10.38 15.97 -19.00
C GLN A 125 9.10 15.93 -18.17
N GLU A 126 8.46 14.76 -18.06
CA GLU A 126 7.14 14.67 -17.45
C GLU A 126 7.20 14.72 -15.92
N VAL A 127 8.05 13.92 -15.28
CA VAL A 127 8.11 13.84 -13.81
C VAL A 127 8.93 15.00 -13.23
N SER A 128 10.11 15.29 -13.76
CA SER A 128 11.01 16.29 -13.17
C SER A 128 10.65 17.72 -13.55
N ILE A 129 10.22 17.97 -14.80
CA ILE A 129 9.92 19.34 -15.28
C ILE A 129 8.43 19.64 -15.16
N ASN A 130 7.56 18.84 -15.78
CA ASN A 130 6.11 19.08 -15.81
C ASN A 130 5.41 18.67 -14.50
N LYS A 131 6.12 17.98 -13.60
CA LYS A 131 5.58 17.45 -12.33
C LYS A 131 4.36 16.54 -12.52
N LYS A 132 4.29 15.86 -13.65
CA LYS A 132 3.28 14.84 -13.94
C LYS A 132 3.46 13.65 -12.99
N GLN A 133 2.34 13.20 -12.42
CA GLN A 133 2.26 11.98 -11.64
C GLN A 133 1.79 10.84 -12.55
N TYR A 134 2.68 9.90 -12.86
CA TYR A 134 2.29 8.64 -13.48
C TYR A 134 1.77 7.71 -12.39
N GLU A 135 0.47 7.42 -12.44
CA GLU A 135 -0.21 6.62 -11.43
C GLU A 135 -0.78 5.34 -12.04
N ALA A 136 -0.67 4.25 -11.28
CA ALA A 136 -1.43 3.03 -11.49
C ALA A 136 -2.12 2.64 -10.18
N SER A 137 -3.41 2.34 -10.24
CA SER A 137 -4.32 2.10 -9.14
C SER A 137 -5.11 0.80 -9.31
N PHE A 138 -5.33 0.13 -8.17
CA PHE A 138 -5.91 -1.19 -8.06
C PHE A 138 -6.77 -1.27 -6.80
N GLY A 139 -7.87 -2.01 -6.85
CA GLY A 139 -8.66 -2.36 -5.68
C GLY A 139 -8.29 -3.75 -5.17
N GLN A 140 -8.00 -3.91 -3.89
CA GLN A 140 -7.79 -5.23 -3.31
C GLN A 140 -9.14 -5.95 -3.14
N LEU A 141 -9.25 -7.13 -3.74
CA LEU A 141 -10.45 -7.95 -3.76
C LEU A 141 -10.89 -8.37 -2.34
N PRO A 142 -12.20 -8.61 -2.11
CA PRO A 142 -13.28 -8.83 -3.09
C PRO A 142 -13.77 -7.59 -3.84
N ASP A 143 -14.43 -7.78 -4.98
CA ASP A 143 -15.07 -6.73 -5.79
C ASP A 143 -16.50 -6.48 -5.30
N ASP A 144 -16.59 -5.83 -4.14
CA ASP A 144 -17.84 -5.38 -3.55
C ASP A 144 -18.01 -3.85 -3.73
N GLU A 145 -19.14 -3.32 -3.31
CA GLU A 145 -19.45 -1.87 -3.35
C GLU A 145 -18.42 -0.99 -2.61
N ASN A 146 -17.60 -1.59 -1.78
CA ASN A 146 -16.67 -0.96 -0.87
C ASN A 146 -15.21 -1.04 -1.36
N ILE A 147 -14.95 -1.67 -2.53
CA ILE A 147 -13.60 -1.91 -3.06
C ILE A 147 -12.75 -0.65 -3.25
N ALA A 148 -13.38 0.50 -3.52
CA ALA A 148 -12.68 1.78 -3.62
C ALA A 148 -11.94 2.17 -2.32
N ASN A 149 -12.37 1.63 -1.18
CA ASN A 149 -11.73 1.88 0.10
C ASN A 149 -10.52 0.99 0.37
N ARG A 150 -10.33 -0.03 -0.49
CA ARG A 150 -9.21 -0.95 -0.43
C ARG A 150 -8.18 -0.66 -1.52
N LEU A 151 -7.79 0.61 -1.60
CA LEU A 151 -6.99 1.13 -2.70
C LEU A 151 -5.51 0.77 -2.52
N VAL A 152 -4.91 0.23 -3.58
CA VAL A 152 -3.47 0.09 -3.72
C VAL A 152 -3.05 0.82 -4.99
N TRP A 153 -2.14 1.77 -4.88
CA TRP A 153 -1.67 2.53 -6.03
C TRP A 153 -0.17 2.79 -5.93
N PHE A 154 0.46 3.13 -7.05
CA PHE A 154 1.87 3.51 -7.05
C PHE A 154 2.18 4.57 -8.09
N THR A 155 3.26 5.30 -7.82
CA THR A 155 3.78 6.35 -8.70
C THR A 155 5.30 6.30 -8.81
N ILE A 156 5.81 6.99 -9.82
CA ILE A 156 7.22 7.35 -9.95
C ILE A 156 7.48 8.66 -9.19
N LYS A 157 8.62 8.74 -8.49
CA LYS A 157 9.16 9.98 -7.93
C LYS A 157 10.60 10.17 -8.34
N GLU A 158 11.01 11.44 -8.48
CA GLU A 158 12.42 11.82 -8.62
C GLU A 158 13.08 11.81 -7.23
N GLU A 159 14.30 11.29 -7.16
CA GLU A 159 15.15 11.34 -5.98
C GLU A 159 15.60 12.79 -5.74
N PRO A 160 15.18 13.42 -4.63
CA PRO A 160 15.46 14.84 -4.38
C PRO A 160 16.96 15.16 -4.35
N ASN A 161 17.80 14.18 -4.00
CA ASN A 161 19.23 14.39 -3.84
C ASN A 161 20.07 13.90 -5.04
N ARG A 162 19.44 13.38 -6.11
CA ARG A 162 20.15 12.78 -7.25
C ARG A 162 19.45 13.11 -8.57
N PHE A 163 20.12 13.94 -9.37
CA PHE A 163 19.63 14.36 -10.67
C PHE A 163 19.29 13.17 -11.58
N GLN A 164 18.08 13.19 -12.17
CA GLN A 164 17.57 12.15 -13.07
C GLN A 164 17.64 10.73 -12.50
N LYS A 165 17.47 10.60 -11.19
CA LYS A 165 17.25 9.32 -10.53
C LYS A 165 15.83 9.26 -10.02
N TYR A 166 15.22 8.09 -10.20
CA TYR A 166 13.81 7.88 -9.89
C TYR A 166 13.61 6.58 -9.14
N TYR A 167 12.51 6.52 -8.40
CA TYR A 167 12.10 5.35 -7.63
C TYR A 167 10.58 5.21 -7.65
N ILE A 168 10.09 4.04 -7.24
CA ILE A 168 8.66 3.76 -7.10
C ILE A 168 8.26 3.93 -5.63
N VAL A 169 7.10 4.55 -5.42
CA VAL A 169 6.40 4.54 -4.14
C VAL A 169 5.05 3.86 -4.31
N ILE A 170 4.80 2.85 -3.49
CA ILE A 170 3.54 2.09 -3.46
C ILE A 170 2.79 2.46 -2.19
N TYR A 171 1.48 2.65 -2.32
CA TYR A 171 0.58 3.05 -1.26
C TYR A 171 -0.47 1.96 -1.08
N TYR A 172 -0.57 1.41 0.12
CA TYR A 172 -1.67 0.54 0.54
C TYR A 172 -2.55 1.35 1.46
N GLU A 173 -3.74 1.73 0.98
CA GLU A 173 -4.63 2.65 1.67
C GLU A 173 -5.87 1.93 2.18
N ASN A 174 -6.21 2.20 3.42
CA ASN A 174 -7.51 1.88 3.99
C ASN A 174 -8.28 3.19 4.18
N LYS A 175 -9.13 3.52 3.21
CA LYS A 175 -9.89 4.78 3.17
C LYS A 175 -10.87 4.94 4.34
N TYR A 176 -11.16 3.87 5.08
CA TYR A 176 -12.02 3.93 6.27
C TYR A 176 -11.39 4.66 7.45
N ASN A 177 -10.06 4.68 7.51
CA ASN A 177 -9.31 5.32 8.58
C ASN A 177 -8.68 6.64 8.10
N GLU A 178 -8.80 6.99 6.80
CA GLU A 178 -8.33 8.27 6.28
C GLU A 178 -9.09 9.41 6.96
N ALA A 179 -8.39 10.52 7.22
CA ALA A 179 -9.04 11.71 7.77
C ALA A 179 -10.10 12.22 6.79
N ASN A 180 -11.31 12.46 7.28
CA ASN A 180 -12.45 12.92 6.49
C ASN A 180 -12.63 14.45 6.51
N GLY A 181 -11.71 15.16 7.17
CA GLY A 181 -11.75 16.62 7.28
C GLY A 181 -12.79 17.15 8.26
N GLU A 182 -13.38 16.32 9.13
CA GLU A 182 -14.30 16.79 10.19
C GLU A 182 -13.67 17.84 11.11
N ASP A 183 -12.33 17.85 11.23
CA ASP A 183 -11.56 18.77 12.07
C ASP A 183 -10.93 19.97 11.31
N LEU A 184 -11.28 20.21 10.02
CA LEU A 184 -10.80 21.35 9.22
C LEU A 184 -11.75 22.55 9.27
#